data_AF-A0A6J3II25-F1
#
_entry.id   AF-A0A6J3II25-F1
#
_cell.length_a   1.000
_cell.length_b   1.000
_cell.length_c   1.000
_cell.angle_alpha   90.00
_cell.angle_beta   90.00
_cell.angle_gamma   90.00
#
_symmetry.space_group_name_H-M   'P 1'
#
loop_
_entity.id
_entity.type
_entity.pdbx_description
1 polymer ?
#
loop_
_entity_poly.entity_id
_entity_poly.type
_entity_poly.pdbx_seq_one_letter_code
_entity_poly.pdbx_strand_id
1 'polypeptide(L)'
;MKYRALRAQRLAALNAVLWDEEAGAWFDYDLENKKKNGEFYPSNLTPLWAGCFSDPGMADKALKYLEDSRILIYQYVPELDPNQL
;
A
#
# COMPACT_ATOMS: atom_id res chain seq x y z
N MET A 1 16.79 16.33 -17.65
CA MET A 1 15.37 16.66 -17.42
C MET A 1 14.39 15.50 -17.69
N LYS A 2 14.60 14.65 -18.72
CA LYS A 2 13.70 13.52 -19.09
C LYS A 2 13.17 12.67 -17.92
N TYR A 3 14.05 12.13 -17.07
CA TYR A 3 13.62 11.25 -15.97
C TYR A 3 12.82 11.94 -14.87
N ARG A 4 13.06 13.24 -14.63
CA ARG A 4 12.27 14.02 -13.65
C ARG A 4 10.84 14.20 -14.13
N ALA A 5 10.64 14.48 -15.43
CA ALA A 5 9.32 14.59 -16.03
C ALA A 5 8.56 13.24 -16.00
N LEU A 6 9.23 12.14 -16.37
CA LEU A 6 8.63 10.80 -16.29
C LEU A 6 8.26 10.41 -14.85
N ARG A 7 9.11 10.76 -13.87
CA ARG A 7 8.78 10.55 -12.44
C ARG A 7 7.53 11.32 -12.05
N ALA A 8 7.43 12.60 -12.42
CA ALA A 8 6.27 13.43 -12.09
C ALA A 8 4.97 12.87 -12.70
N GLN A 9 5.01 12.44 -13.97
CA GLN A 9 3.87 11.82 -14.65
C GLN A 9 3.42 10.52 -13.94
N ARG A 10 4.37 9.66 -13.57
CA ARG A 10 4.06 8.42 -12.85
C ARG A 10 3.49 8.69 -11.46
N LEU A 11 4.04 9.67 -10.74
CA LEU A 11 3.53 10.06 -9.43
C LEU A 11 2.09 10.57 -9.50
N ALA A 12 1.78 11.39 -10.51
CA ALA A 12 0.42 11.85 -10.76
C ALA A 12 -0.54 10.68 -11.06
N ALA A 13 -0.10 9.69 -11.85
CA ALA A 13 -0.89 8.50 -12.14
C ALA A 13 -1.13 7.62 -10.91
N LEU A 14 -0.11 7.40 -10.06
CA LEU A 14 -0.24 6.65 -8.80
C LEU A 14 -1.31 7.28 -7.90
N ASN A 15 -1.27 8.60 -7.75
CA ASN A 15 -2.23 9.34 -6.93
C ASN A 15 -3.64 9.33 -7.53
N ALA A 16 -3.77 9.42 -8.85
CA ALA A 16 -5.08 9.48 -9.50
C ALA A 16 -5.78 8.12 -9.58
N VAL A 17 -5.00 7.04 -9.73
CA VAL A 17 -5.55 5.72 -10.08
C VAL A 17 -5.47 4.74 -8.91
N LEU A 18 -4.35 4.67 -8.21
CA LEU A 18 -4.11 3.64 -7.20
C LEU A 18 -4.43 4.11 -5.79
N TRP A 19 -4.23 5.39 -5.47
CA TRP A 19 -4.49 5.93 -4.14
C TRP A 19 -5.99 5.95 -3.83
N ASP A 20 -6.33 5.42 -2.66
CA ASP A 20 -7.65 5.55 -2.08
C ASP A 20 -7.59 6.39 -0.80
N GLU A 21 -8.22 7.56 -0.86
CA GLU A 21 -8.15 8.56 0.20
C GLU A 21 -8.88 8.14 1.48
N GLU A 22 -9.98 7.39 1.33
CA GLU A 22 -10.79 6.93 2.45
C GLU A 22 -10.13 5.75 3.16
N ALA A 23 -9.67 4.76 2.39
CA ALA A 23 -8.95 3.63 2.97
C ALA A 23 -7.53 3.98 3.42
N GLY A 24 -6.91 5.01 2.83
CA GLY A 24 -5.57 5.46 3.19
C GLY A 24 -4.44 4.59 2.64
N ALA A 25 -4.67 3.88 1.52
CA ALA A 25 -3.68 2.98 0.92
C ALA A 25 -3.73 2.99 -0.62
N TRP A 26 -2.73 2.37 -1.25
CA TRP A 26 -2.73 2.15 -2.69
C TRP A 26 -3.28 0.77 -2.99
N PHE A 27 -4.09 0.67 -4.04
CA PHE A 27 -4.69 -0.58 -4.47
C PHE A 27 -4.52 -0.75 -5.96
N ASP A 28 -4.36 -1.98 -6.41
CA ASP A 28 -4.38 -2.31 -7.83
C ASP A 28 -5.73 -1.92 -8.44
N TYR A 29 -5.68 -1.37 -9.65
CA TYR A 29 -6.86 -0.92 -10.37
C TYR A 29 -7.23 -1.92 -11.45
N ASP A 30 -8.45 -2.45 -11.35
CA ASP A 30 -9.05 -3.33 -12.35
C ASP A 30 -9.59 -2.49 -13.51
N LEU A 31 -8.98 -2.65 -14.70
CA LEU A 31 -9.37 -1.92 -15.91
C LEU A 31 -10.69 -2.41 -16.51
N GLU A 32 -11.03 -3.69 -16.34
CA GLU A 32 -12.26 -4.29 -16.87
C GLU A 32 -13.46 -3.82 -16.05
N ASN A 33 -13.37 -3.94 -14.73
CA ASN A 33 -14.44 -3.55 -13.81
C ASN A 33 -14.38 -2.08 -13.38
N LYS A 34 -13.33 -1.35 -13.79
CA LYS A 34 -13.10 0.08 -13.49
C LYS A 34 -13.20 0.40 -12.00
N LYS A 35 -12.58 -0.43 -11.16
CA LYS A 35 -12.59 -0.29 -9.71
C LYS A 35 -11.25 -0.68 -9.11
N LYS A 36 -10.97 -0.16 -7.92
CA LYS A 36 -9.85 -0.63 -7.10
C LYS A 36 -10.16 -1.99 -6.49
N ASN A 37 -9.15 -2.83 -6.35
CA ASN A 37 -9.23 -4.06 -5.56
C ASN A 37 -8.93 -3.74 -4.09
N GLY A 38 -9.96 -3.66 -3.24
CA GLY A 38 -9.83 -3.28 -1.84
C GLY A 38 -9.21 -4.33 -0.91
N GLU A 39 -8.84 -5.50 -1.42
CA GLU A 39 -8.19 -6.55 -0.64
C GLU A 39 -6.80 -6.12 -0.16
N PHE A 40 -6.40 -6.61 1.01
CA PHE A 40 -5.08 -6.35 1.54
C PHE A 40 -4.02 -7.20 0.83
N TYR A 41 -2.99 -6.53 0.31
CA TYR A 41 -1.74 -7.14 -0.13
C TYR A 41 -0.56 -6.30 0.34
N PRO A 42 0.59 -6.90 0.68
CA PRO A 42 1.79 -6.13 1.02
C PRO A 42 2.22 -5.14 -0.08
N SER A 43 1.89 -5.42 -1.35
CA SER A 43 2.12 -4.53 -2.49
C SER A 43 1.43 -3.17 -2.35
N ASN A 44 0.32 -3.11 -1.60
CA ASN A 44 -0.45 -1.88 -1.34
C ASN A 44 0.42 -0.79 -0.71
N LEU A 45 1.54 -1.15 -0.05
CA LEU A 45 2.46 -0.21 0.59
C LEU A 45 3.78 0.01 -0.16
N THR A 46 3.94 -0.62 -1.34
CA THR A 46 5.16 -0.43 -2.14
C THR A 46 5.49 1.03 -2.46
N PRO A 47 4.50 1.95 -2.61
CA PRO A 47 4.84 3.36 -2.85
C PRO A 47 5.55 4.05 -1.68
N LEU A 48 5.30 3.62 -0.44
CA LEU A 48 6.02 4.12 0.74
C LEU A 48 7.49 3.70 0.69
N TRP A 49 7.74 2.39 0.50
CA TRP A 49 9.10 1.85 0.41
C TRP A 49 9.89 2.49 -0.73
N ALA A 50 9.26 2.70 -1.88
CA ALA A 50 9.88 3.29 -3.05
C ALA A 50 10.01 4.83 -2.98
N GLY A 51 9.44 5.50 -1.97
CA GLY A 51 9.43 6.95 -1.86
C GLY A 51 8.69 7.64 -3.03
N CYS A 52 7.65 6.99 -3.56
CA CYS A 52 6.85 7.48 -4.69
C CYS A 52 5.42 7.87 -4.28
N PHE A 53 5.34 8.73 -3.26
CA PHE A 53 4.13 9.41 -2.81
C PHE A 53 4.35 10.93 -2.81
N SER A 54 3.26 11.70 -2.86
CA SER A 54 3.33 13.16 -3.02
C SER A 54 3.27 13.96 -1.71
N ASP A 55 2.68 13.39 -0.67
CA ASP A 55 2.43 14.08 0.61
C ASP A 55 2.85 13.17 1.78
N PRO A 56 3.68 13.65 2.72
CA PRO A 56 3.98 12.95 3.97
C PRO A 56 2.75 12.45 4.72
N GLY A 57 1.62 13.16 4.69
CA GLY A 57 0.38 12.71 5.35
C GLY A 57 -0.21 11.42 4.78
N MET A 58 0.17 11.02 3.56
CA MET A 58 -0.19 9.71 3.01
C MET A 58 0.48 8.57 3.76
N ALA A 59 1.69 8.78 4.30
CA ALA A 59 2.39 7.78 5.10
C ALA A 59 1.65 7.53 6.42
N ASP A 60 1.16 8.59 7.06
CA ASP A 60 0.38 8.47 8.30
C ASP A 60 -0.93 7.69 8.06
N LYS A 61 -1.63 7.99 6.95
CA LYS A 61 -2.84 7.26 6.55
C LYS A 61 -2.56 5.79 6.25
N ALA A 62 -1.47 5.50 5.56
CA ALA A 62 -1.07 4.14 5.24
C ALA A 62 -0.65 3.35 6.49
N LEU A 63 0.00 3.99 7.46
CA LEU A 63 0.26 3.38 8.77
C LEU A 63 -1.06 3.06 9.48
N LYS A 64 -1.98 4.02 9.53
CA LYS A 64 -3.31 3.80 10.11
C LYS A 64 -4.05 2.65 9.44
N TYR A 65 -3.99 2.54 8.11
CA TYR A 65 -4.57 1.42 7.36
C TYR A 65 -4.00 0.05 7.80
N LEU A 66 -2.69 -0.04 8.06
CA LEU A 66 -2.08 -1.28 8.58
C LEU A 66 -2.56 -1.62 9.99
N GLU A 67 -2.71 -0.61 10.85
CA GLU A 67 -3.23 -0.79 12.21
C GLU A 67 -4.68 -1.26 12.17
N ASP A 68 -5.53 -0.58 11.39
CA ASP A 68 -6.96 -0.87 11.27
C ASP A 68 -7.22 -2.25 10.61
N SER A 69 -6.37 -2.66 9.66
CA SER A 69 -6.44 -3.98 9.03
C SER A 69 -5.95 -5.13 9.93
N ARG A 70 -5.39 -4.82 11.11
CA ARG A 70 -4.86 -5.79 12.09
C ARG A 70 -3.73 -6.69 11.59
N ILE A 71 -3.16 -6.39 10.42
CA ILE A 71 -2.09 -7.20 9.81
C ILE A 71 -0.77 -7.11 10.56
N LEU A 72 -0.60 -6.09 11.41
CA LEU A 72 0.58 -5.92 12.26
C LEU A 72 0.56 -6.83 13.50
N ILE A 73 -0.55 -7.52 13.77
CA ILE A 73 -0.69 -8.39 14.94
C ILE A 73 -0.21 -9.80 14.57
N TYR A 74 1.06 -10.08 14.82
CA TYR A 74 1.56 -11.46 14.82
C TYR A 74 1.40 -12.06 16.22
N GLN A 75 0.56 -13.10 16.34
CA GLN A 75 0.49 -13.92 17.55
C GLN A 75 1.35 -15.17 17.34
N TYR A 76 2.47 -15.25 18.06
CA TYR A 76 3.23 -16.48 18.17
C TYR A 76 2.36 -17.55 18.86
N VAL A 77 2.06 -18.64 18.14
CA VAL A 77 1.37 -19.81 18.69
C VAL A 77 2.42 -20.90 18.91
N PRO A 78 2.76 -21.26 20.16
CA PRO A 78 3.84 -22.20 20.47
C PRO A 78 3.66 -23.60 19.86
N GLU A 79 2.43 -23.99 19.56
CA GLU A 79 2.06 -25.36 19.13
C GLU A 79 2.44 -25.68 17.66
N LEU A 80 2.96 -24.71 16.91
CA LEU A 80 3.32 -24.86 15.50
C LEU A 80 4.84 -24.72 15.24
N ASP A 81 5.69 -24.73 16.28
CA ASP A 81 7.15 -24.75 16.09
C ASP A 81 7.63 -26.18 15.79
N PRO A 82 8.08 -26.49 14.56
CA PRO A 82 8.57 -27.82 14.20
C PRO A 82 9.92 -28.17 14.87
N ASN A 83 10.54 -27.23 15.61
CA ASN A 83 11.78 -27.44 16.35
C ASN A 83 11.58 -27.65 17.86
N GLN A 84 10.34 -27.84 18.32
CA GLN A 84 10.01 -28.20 19.71
C GLN A 84 9.98 -29.73 19.97
N LEU A 85 10.56 -30.55 19.07
CA LEU A 85 10.81 -32.00 19.28
C LEU A 85 12.28 -32.28 19.54
#